data_AF-A0AAU5X9Q8-F1
#
_entry.id   AF-A0AAU5X9Q8-F1
#
_cell.length_a   1.000
_cell.length_b   1.000
_cell.length_c   1.000
_cell.angle_alpha   90.00
_cell.angle_beta   90.00
_cell.angle_gamma   90.00
#
_symmetry.space_group_name_H-M   'P 1'
#
loop_
_entity.id
_entity.type
_entity.pdbx_description
1 polymer ?
#
loop_
_entity_poly.entity_id
_entity_poly.type
_entity_poly.pdbx_seq_one_letter_code
_entity_poly.pdbx_strand_id
1 'polypeptide(L)'
;MPPSSKHEALCEMFRSRPEFAAEIVDRSLGIPLPRYREARLRSETVTDDRLAELHADVVVEYGEAGRNFAVIVEVQNAPDEDKP
;
A
#
# COMPACT_ATOMS: atom_id res chain seq x y z
N MET A 1 16.40 -2.71 -13.78
CA MET A 1 16.91 -1.41 -13.29
C MET A 1 16.87 -1.48 -11.77
N PRO A 2 17.92 -1.13 -11.02
CA PRO A 2 17.81 -1.10 -9.55
C PRO A 2 16.68 -0.14 -9.13
N PRO A 3 16.00 -0.38 -7.99
CA PRO A 3 15.01 0.55 -7.47
C PRO A 3 15.64 1.95 -7.42
N SER A 4 14.94 2.95 -7.95
CA SER A 4 15.45 4.32 -7.90
C SER A 4 15.46 4.76 -6.44
N SER A 5 16.44 5.54 -6.01
CA SER A 5 16.47 6.06 -4.63
C SER A 5 15.21 6.85 -4.26
N LYS A 6 14.51 7.40 -5.27
CA LYS A 6 13.22 8.06 -5.10
C LYS A 6 12.09 7.06 -4.84
N HIS A 7 12.05 5.95 -5.58
CA HIS A 7 11.07 4.87 -5.37
C HIS A 7 11.17 4.35 -3.94
N GLU A 8 12.37 4.00 -3.50
CA GLU A 8 12.60 3.44 -2.18
C GLU A 8 12.28 4.44 -1.05
N ALA A 9 12.64 5.72 -1.22
CA ALA A 9 12.28 6.76 -0.26
C ALA A 9 10.77 6.96 -0.13
N LEU A 10 10.01 6.84 -1.23
CA LEU A 10 8.55 6.92 -1.20
C LEU A 10 7.95 5.69 -0.51
N CYS A 11 8.44 4.48 -0.79
CA CYS A 11 8.00 3.29 -0.06
C CYS A 11 8.29 3.42 1.45
N GLU A 12 9.47 3.93 1.82
CA GLU A 12 9.86 4.11 3.22
C GLU A 12 8.97 5.10 3.98
N MET A 13 8.43 6.12 3.30
CA MET A 13 7.46 7.03 3.89
C MET A 13 6.20 6.31 4.38
N PHE A 14 5.76 5.27 3.67
CA PHE A 14 4.61 4.45 4.09
C PHE A 14 5.02 3.38 5.10
N ARG A 15 6.22 2.80 4.99
CA ARG A 15 6.72 1.83 5.98
C ARG A 15 6.93 2.46 7.36
N SER A 16 7.44 3.70 7.40
CA SER A 16 7.69 4.43 8.64
C SER A 16 6.41 4.96 9.31
N ARG A 17 5.34 5.19 8.54
CA ARG A 17 4.04 5.66 9.05
C ARG A 17 2.88 5.02 8.28
N PRO A 18 2.51 3.77 8.60
CA PRO A 18 1.51 3.01 7.84
C PRO A 18 0.16 3.72 7.74
N GLU A 19 -0.27 4.45 8.76
CA GLU A 19 -1.51 5.22 8.78
C GLU A 19 -1.59 6.27 7.66
N PHE A 20 -0.44 6.71 7.15
CA PHE A 20 -0.39 7.71 6.10
C PHE A 20 -1.08 7.27 4.81
N ALA A 21 -1.06 5.97 4.49
CA ALA A 21 -1.77 5.45 3.32
C ALA A 21 -3.29 5.67 3.45
N ALA A 22 -3.87 5.47 4.63
CA ALA A 22 -5.28 5.77 4.88
C ALA A 22 -5.57 7.28 4.86
N GLU A 23 -4.66 8.11 5.39
CA GLU A 23 -4.80 9.57 5.34
C GLU A 23 -4.89 10.08 3.90
N ILE A 24 -4.07 9.55 2.98
CA ILE A 24 -4.11 9.94 1.56
C ILE A 24 -5.44 9.53 0.94
N VAL A 25 -5.90 8.29 1.15
CA VAL A 25 -7.13 7.77 0.56
C VAL A 25 -8.35 8.59 1.03
N ASP A 26 -8.43 8.87 2.33
CA ASP A 26 -9.54 9.64 2.91
C ASP A 26 -9.46 11.13 2.57
N ARG A 27 -8.32 11.79 2.83
CA ARG A 27 -8.22 13.26 2.80
C ARG A 27 -7.81 13.82 1.45
N SER A 28 -6.95 13.12 0.72
CA SER A 28 -6.42 13.60 -0.56
C SER A 28 -7.24 13.09 -1.74
N LEU A 29 -7.68 11.83 -1.69
CA LEU A 29 -8.49 11.21 -2.74
C LEU A 29 -10.00 11.30 -2.45
N GLY A 30 -10.41 11.63 -1.22
CA GLY A 30 -11.81 11.80 -0.86
C GLY A 30 -12.60 10.48 -0.80
N ILE A 31 -11.90 9.35 -0.67
CA ILE A 31 -12.51 8.02 -0.62
C ILE A 31 -12.71 7.65 0.85
N PRO A 32 -13.96 7.58 1.36
CA PRO A 32 -14.21 7.30 2.76
C PRO A 32 -13.76 5.87 3.11
N LEU A 33 -13.00 5.75 4.20
CA LEU A 33 -12.54 4.46 4.69
C LEU A 33 -13.39 3.94 5.86
N PRO A 34 -13.52 2.61 6.02
CA PRO A 34 -14.07 2.03 7.23
C PRO A 34 -13.26 2.47 8.46
N ARG A 35 -13.93 2.53 9.61
CA ARG A 35 -13.23 2.76 10.88
C ARG A 35 -12.24 1.63 11.15
N TYR A 36 -11.05 1.99 11.61
CA TYR A 36 -10.00 1.08 12.06
C TYR A 36 -9.37 1.60 13.36
N ARG A 37 -8.69 0.73 14.10
CA ARG A 37 -7.89 1.13 15.28
C ARG A 37 -6.39 0.93 15.08
N GLU A 38 -6.02 0.06 14.17
CA GLU A 38 -4.65 -0.32 13.93
C GLU A 38 -4.36 -0.31 12.44
N ALA A 39 -3.15 0.12 12.09
CA ALA A 39 -2.55 -0.01 10.77
C ALA A 39 -1.31 -0.88 10.91
N ARG A 40 -1.18 -1.93 10.10
CA ARG A 40 -0.07 -2.87 10.16
C ARG A 40 0.47 -3.11 8.76
N LEU A 41 1.78 -3.05 8.62
CA LEU A 41 2.43 -3.52 7.39
C LEU A 41 2.19 -5.02 7.23
N ARG A 42 1.91 -5.43 6.00
CA ARG A 42 1.91 -6.82 5.59
C ARG A 42 3.12 -7.05 4.68
N SER A 43 3.59 -8.30 4.67
CA SER A 43 4.68 -8.69 3.78
C SER A 43 4.32 -8.34 2.34
N GLU A 44 5.29 -7.82 1.59
CA GLU A 44 5.21 -7.49 0.16
C GLU A 44 4.98 -8.74 -0.72
N THR A 45 4.98 -9.93 -0.10
CA THR A 45 4.76 -11.23 -0.73
C THR A 45 3.49 -11.86 -0.16
N VAL A 46 2.42 -11.89 -0.95
CA VAL A 46 1.23 -12.71 -0.67
C VAL A 46 1.47 -14.08 -1.29
N THR A 47 1.87 -15.05 -0.47
CA THR A 47 1.98 -16.46 -0.91
C THR A 47 0.60 -17.11 -0.78
N ASP A 48 -0.26 -16.93 -1.78
CA ASP A 48 -1.53 -17.66 -1.91
C ASP A 48 -1.45 -18.53 -3.16
N ASP A 49 -1.54 -19.85 -3.02
CA ASP A 49 -1.37 -20.82 -4.11
C ASP A 49 -2.37 -20.64 -5.29
N ARG A 50 -3.41 -19.80 -5.15
CA ARG A 50 -4.35 -19.48 -6.23
C ARG A 50 -4.17 -18.09 -6.86
N LEU A 51 -3.31 -17.24 -6.29
CA LEU A 51 -2.99 -15.92 -6.82
C LEU A 51 -1.54 -15.95 -7.26
N ALA A 52 -1.29 -15.71 -8.55
CA ALA A 52 0.06 -15.43 -9.03
C ALA A 52 0.75 -14.46 -8.06
N GLU A 53 2.01 -14.71 -7.72
CA GLU A 53 2.80 -13.93 -6.76
C GLU A 53 2.67 -12.43 -7.06
N LEU A 54 1.75 -11.76 -6.36
CA LEU A 54 1.49 -10.34 -6.52
C LEU A 54 2.47 -9.63 -5.59
N HIS A 55 3.52 -9.07 -6.20
CA HIS A 55 4.48 -8.22 -5.53
C HIS A 55 3.96 -6.80 -5.52
N ALA A 56 3.65 -6.29 -4.33
CA ALA A 56 3.26 -4.90 -4.12
C ALA A 56 4.40 -4.14 -3.43
N ASP A 57 4.57 -2.87 -3.77
CA ASP A 57 5.62 -2.05 -3.13
C ASP A 57 5.38 -1.84 -1.63
N VAL A 58 4.13 -1.58 -1.22
CA VAL A 58 3.73 -1.55 0.20
C VAL A 58 2.28 -2.00 0.38
N VAL A 59 2.05 -2.91 1.33
CA VAL A 59 0.69 -3.31 1.74
C VAL A 59 0.45 -2.91 3.19
N VAL A 60 -0.58 -2.10 3.42
CA VAL A 60 -1.02 -1.73 4.77
C VAL A 60 -2.40 -2.32 5.04
N GLU A 61 -2.49 -3.19 6.04
CA GLU A 61 -3.77 -3.73 6.53
C GLU A 61 -4.27 -2.89 7.70
N TYR A 62 -5.56 -2.58 7.67
CA TYR A 62 -6.28 -1.82 8.68
C TYR A 62 -7.35 -2.69 9.30
N GLY A 63 -7.45 -2.68 10.63
CA GLY A 63 -8.37 -3.55 11.33
C GLY A 63 -8.96 -2.96 12.61
N GLU A 64 -10.17 -3.41 12.90
CA GLU A 64 -10.79 -3.40 14.23
C GLU A 64 -11.60 -4.69 14.35
N ALA A 65 -11.33 -5.49 15.39
CA ALA A 65 -11.93 -6.79 15.73
C ALA A 65 -13.04 -7.31 14.75
N GLY A 66 -12.62 -8.05 13.73
CA GLY A 66 -13.52 -8.72 12.78
C GLY A 66 -13.85 -7.95 11.50
N ARG A 67 -13.33 -6.73 11.32
CA ARG A 67 -13.41 -5.96 10.06
C ARG A 67 -12.01 -5.53 9.65
N ASN A 68 -11.57 -6.01 8.50
CA ASN A 68 -10.27 -5.67 7.94
C ASN A 68 -10.44 -5.13 6.51
N PHE A 69 -9.61 -4.17 6.15
CA PHE A 69 -9.38 -3.75 4.77
C PHE A 69 -7.89 -3.50 4.56
N ALA A 70 -7.45 -3.41 3.31
CA ALA A 70 -6.06 -3.12 3.00
C ALA A 70 -5.96 -2.00 1.96
N VAL A 71 -4.89 -1.22 2.06
CA VAL A 71 -4.45 -0.29 1.02
C VAL A 71 -3.16 -0.83 0.43
N ILE A 72 -3.15 -0.99 -0.89
CA ILE A 72 -1.97 -1.35 -1.68
C ILE A 72 -1.42 -0.07 -2.27
N VAL A 73 -0.14 0.19 -2.04
CA VAL A 73 0.58 1.34 -2.59
C VAL A 73 1.57 0.83 -3.60
N GLU A 74 1.49 1.34 -4.83
CA GLU A 74 2.45 1.08 -5.91
C GLU A 74 3.10 2.41 -6.31
N VAL A 75 4.43 2.48 -6.20
CA VAL A 75 5.20 3.67 -6.52
C VAL A 75 5.73 3.55 -7.94
N GLN A 76 5.32 4.47 -8.81
CA GLN A 76 5.80 4.52 -10.18
C GLN A 76 6.86 5.60 -10.35
N ASN A 77 7.98 5.26 -11.00
CA ASN A 77 9.07 6.21 -11.27
C ASN A 77 8.74 7.19 -12.40
N ALA A 78 7.97 6.71 -13.37
CA ALA A 78 7.43 7.46 -14.49
C ALA A 78 6.08 6.85 -14.86
N PRO A 79 5.17 7.62 -15.47
CA PRO A 79 4.03 7.05 -16.18
C PRO A 79 4.55 6.07 -17.23
N ASP A 80 4.01 4.87 -17.25
CA ASP A 80 4.26 3.89 -18.31
C ASP A 80 3.10 4.01 -19.30
N GLU A 81 3.33 4.63 -20.47
CA GLU A 81 2.27 4.90 -21.46
C GLU A 81 1.62 3.62 -22.02
N ASP A 82 2.26 2.46 -21.81
CA ASP A 82 1.75 1.14 -22.20
C ASP A 82 0.95 0.43 -21.09
N LYS A 83 0.80 1.04 -19.90
CA LYS A 83 -0.07 0.54 -18.82
C LYS A 83 -1.25 1.49 -18.60
N PRO A 84 -2.51 1.00 -18.66
CA PRO A 84 -3.72 1.83 -18.53
C PRO A 84 -3.89 2.42 -17.14
#